data_AF-A0A2E5M4I9-F1
#
_entry.id   AF-A0A2E5M4I9-F1
#
_cell.length_a   1.000
_cell.length_b   1.000
_cell.length_c   1.000
_cell.angle_alpha   90.00
_cell.angle_beta   90.00
_cell.angle_gamma   90.00
#
_symmetry.space_group_name_H-M   'P 1'
#
loop_
_entity.id
_entity.type
_entity.pdbx_description
1 polymer ?
#
loop_
_entity_poly.entity_id
_entity_poly.type
_entity_poly.pdbx_seq_one_letter_code
_entity_poly.pdbx_strand_id
1 'polypeptide(L)' 'MVHIDVDLYEPARAAVDFFHPRLHTSTMVVCEDHQSEARPGAKRAMDEAAAALGTHVVHLTTSQGLIMKPQAG' A
#
# COMPACT_ATOMS: atom_id res chain seq x y z
N MET A 1 -1.71 9.50 7.66
CA MET A 1 -2.03 8.74 6.44
C MET A 1 -0.98 9.09 5.40
N VAL A 2 -0.57 8.13 4.58
CA VAL A 2 0.23 8.38 3.37
C VAL A 2 -0.58 7.92 2.17
N HIS A 3 -0.67 8.77 1.15
CA HIS A 3 -1.27 8.43 -0.13
C HIS A 3 -0.15 8.35 -1.17
N ILE A 4 -0.15 7.27 -1.94
CA ILE A 4 0.87 6.91 -2.92
C ILE A 4 0.21 6.91 -4.30
N ASP A 5 0.68 7.79 -5.17
CA ASP A 5 0.20 7.97 -6.54
C ASP A 5 1.38 7.79 -7.50
N VAL A 6 1.79 6.53 -7.67
CA VAL A 6 2.84 6.12 -8.60
C VAL A 6 2.44 4.81 -9.27
N ASP A 7 2.68 4.72 -10.57
CA ASP A 7 2.18 3.62 -11.39
C ASP A 7 3.08 2.37 -11.38
N LEU A 8 4.39 2.58 -11.16
CA LEU A 8 5.42 1.55 -11.34
C LEU A 8 5.71 0.78 -10.04
N TYR A 9 6.18 -0.46 -10.20
CA TYR A 9 6.45 -1.37 -9.08
C TYR A 9 7.51 -0.81 -8.13
N GLU A 10 8.68 -0.44 -8.63
CA GLU A 10 9.82 0.01 -7.82
C GLU A 10 9.50 1.23 -6.96
N PRO A 11 8.92 2.34 -7.48
CA PRO A 11 8.57 3.48 -6.64
C PRO A 11 7.42 3.19 -5.68
N ALA A 12 6.42 2.39 -6.08
CA ALA A 12 5.33 2.00 -5.17
C ALA A 12 5.88 1.20 -3.99
N ARG A 13 6.74 0.22 -4.26
CA ARG A 13 7.37 -0.63 -3.24
C ARG A 13 8.27 0.19 -2.31
N ALA A 14 9.13 1.03 -2.89
CA ALA A 14 10.02 1.90 -2.12
C ALA A 14 9.24 2.87 -1.22
N ALA A 15 8.12 3.40 -1.70
CA ALA A 15 7.26 4.27 -0.90
C ALA A 15 6.64 3.54 0.30
N VAL A 16 6.08 2.33 0.11
CA VAL A 16 5.53 1.54 1.23
C VAL A 16 6.62 1.20 2.25
N ASP A 17 7.77 0.69 1.79
CA ASP A 17 8.90 0.31 2.65
C ASP A 17 9.49 1.51 3.41
N PHE A 18 9.49 2.70 2.80
CA PHE A 18 9.94 3.92 3.45
C PHE A 18 8.91 4.46 4.45
N PHE A 19 7.64 4.59 4.07
CA PHE A 19 6.66 5.26 4.92
C PHE A 19 6.08 4.37 6.00
N HIS A 20 5.76 3.11 5.72
CA HIS A 20 5.03 2.24 6.65
C HIS A 20 5.71 2.11 8.05
N PRO A 21 7.03 1.88 8.16
CA PRO A 21 7.69 1.81 9.46
C PRO A 21 7.58 3.11 10.28
N ARG A 22 7.48 4.26 9.60
CA ARG A 22 7.44 5.61 10.19
C ARG A 22 6.04 6.08 10.60
N LEU A 23 4.99 5.35 10.20
CA LEU A 23 3.62 5.70 10.58
C LEU A 23 3.36 5.42 12.07
N HIS A 24 2.49 6.23 12.68
CA HIS A 24 1.89 5.88 13.95
C HIS A 24 0.97 4.65 13.80
N THR A 25 0.73 3.95 14.91
CA THR A 25 -0.24 2.85 14.98
C THR A 25 -1.61 3.30 14.49
N SER A 26 -2.38 2.38 13.91
CA SER A 26 -3.73 2.63 13.38
C SER A 26 -3.78 3.65 12.22
N THR A 27 -2.65 3.92 11.57
CA THR A 27 -2.57 4.76 10.37
C THR A 27 -2.50 3.88 9.11
N MET A 28 -2.94 4.41 7.97
CA MET A 28 -2.96 3.71 6.69
C MET A 28 -2.00 4.30 5.65
N VAL A 29 -1.54 3.42 4.77
CA VAL A 29 -0.99 3.72 3.44
C VAL A 29 -2.09 3.43 2.42
N VAL A 30 -2.39 4.39 1.54
CA VAL A 30 -3.36 4.25 0.44
C VAL A 30 -2.60 4.34 -0.88
N CYS A 31 -2.88 3.44 -1.82
CA CYS A 31 -2.33 3.45 -3.17
C CYS A 31 -3.46 3.69 -4.18
N GLU A 32 -3.30 4.68 -5.06
CA GLU A 32 -4.33 5.07 -6.03
C GLU A 32 -4.66 3.93 -7.01
N ASP A 33 -3.65 3.17 -7.42
CA ASP A 33 -3.71 2.34 -8.63
C ASP A 33 -3.75 0.84 -8.35
N HIS A 34 -4.08 0.45 -7.13
CA HIS A 34 -3.99 -0.94 -6.68
C HIS A 34 -4.78 -1.92 -7.56
N GLN A 35 -5.96 -1.55 -8.03
CA GLN A 35 -6.83 -2.40 -8.85
C GLN A 35 -6.85 -1.97 -10.32
N SER A 36 -5.88 -1.15 -10.75
CA SER A 36 -5.78 -0.72 -12.15
C SER A 36 -5.13 -1.81 -13.02
N GLU A 37 -5.88 -2.35 -13.99
CA GLU A 37 -5.33 -3.32 -14.95
C GLU A 37 -4.21 -2.72 -15.83
N ALA A 38 -4.25 -1.40 -16.07
CA ALA A 38 -3.24 -0.69 -16.83
C ALA A 38 -1.90 -0.54 -16.06
N ARG A 39 -1.93 -0.69 -14.73
CA ARG A 39 -0.79 -0.40 -13.84
C ARG A 39 -0.52 -1.57 -12.90
N PRO A 40 -0.13 -2.74 -13.45
CA PRO A 40 0.06 -3.96 -12.66
C PRO A 40 1.22 -3.85 -11.66
N GLY A 41 2.14 -2.89 -11.85
CA GLY A 41 3.27 -2.65 -10.95
C GLY A 41 2.84 -2.21 -9.56
N ALA A 42 1.97 -1.21 -9.47
CA ALA A 42 1.42 -0.70 -8.20
C ALA A 42 0.69 -1.80 -7.42
N LYS A 43 -0.16 -2.58 -8.09
CA LYS A 43 -0.84 -3.74 -7.50
C LYS A 43 0.14 -4.73 -6.87
N ARG A 44 1.10 -5.20 -7.67
CA ARG A 44 2.11 -6.19 -7.25
C ARG A 44 2.92 -5.68 -6.06
N ALA A 45 3.34 -4.42 -6.09
CA ALA A 45 4.11 -3.81 -5.01
C ALA A 45 3.35 -3.80 -3.69
N MET A 46 2.07 -3.40 -3.72
CA MET A 46 1.20 -3.37 -2.55
C MET A 46 0.90 -4.78 -2.01
N ASP A 47 0.59 -5.74 -2.88
CA ASP A 47 0.29 -7.12 -2.48
C ASP A 47 1.50 -7.78 -1.80
N GLU A 48 2.69 -7.63 -2.38
CA GLU A 48 3.94 -8.16 -1.82
C GLU A 48 4.33 -7.46 -0.52
N ALA A 49 4.14 -6.14 -0.44
CA ALA A 49 4.42 -5.39 0.78
C ALA A 49 3.46 -5.79 1.92
N ALA A 50 2.17 -5.94 1.63
CA ALA A 50 1.20 -6.40 2.63
C ALA A 50 1.56 -7.80 3.16
N ALA A 51 1.92 -8.73 2.26
CA ALA A 51 2.37 -10.06 2.64
C ALA A 51 3.63 -10.02 3.53
N ALA A 52 4.62 -9.20 3.18
CA ALA A 52 5.84 -9.03 3.97
C ALA A 52 5.59 -8.41 5.35
N LEU A 53 4.57 -7.55 5.46
CA LEU A 53 4.15 -6.92 6.71
C LEU A 53 3.21 -7.79 7.56
N GLY A 54 2.82 -8.98 7.08
CA GLY A 54 1.87 -9.86 7.76
C GLY A 54 0.45 -9.28 7.81
N THR A 55 0.06 -8.51 6.80
CA THR A 55 -1.25 -7.85 6.68
C THR A 55 -1.85 -8.09 5.29
N HIS A 56 -2.97 -7.43 5.00
CA HIS A 56 -3.67 -7.55 3.72
C HIS A 56 -3.98 -6.16 3.15
N VAL A 57 -4.12 -6.10 1.82
CA VAL A 57 -4.65 -4.91 1.16
C VAL A 57 -6.17 -4.94 1.25
N VAL A 58 -6.77 -3.86 1.74
CA VAL A 58 -8.21 -3.63 1.68
C VAL A 58 -8.53 -2.88 0.39
N HIS A 59 -9.39 -3.46 -0.45
CA HIS A 59 -9.81 -2.86 -1.70
C HIS A 59 -10.89 -1.79 -1.46
N LEU A 60 -10.73 -0.65 -2.10
CA LEU A 60 -11.72 0.42 -2.14
C LEU A 60 -12.51 0.39 -3.46
N THR A 61 -13.68 1.01 -3.48
CA THR A 61 -14.61 0.97 -4.62
C THR A 61 -14.11 1.77 -5.85
N THR A 62 -13.07 2.57 -5.68
CA THR A 62 -12.48 3.48 -6.68
C THR A 62 -11.15 2.97 -7.23
N SER A 63 -10.95 1.65 -7.24
CA SER A 63 -9.70 0.97 -7.64
C SER A 63 -8.49 1.13 -6.69
N GLN A 64 -8.62 1.98 -5.68
CA GLN A 64 -7.57 2.17 -4.67
C GLN A 64 -7.45 0.94 -3.75
N GLY A 65 -6.31 0.81 -3.10
CA GLY A 65 -6.07 -0.20 -2.07
C GLY A 65 -5.36 0.40 -0.87
N LEU A 66 -5.65 -0.07 0.34
CA LEU A 66 -4.99 0.40 1.56
C LEU A 66 -4.36 -0.71 2.39
N ILE A 67 -3.25 -0.39 3.05
CA ILE A 67 -2.57 -1.20 4.07
C ILE A 67 -2.66 -0.44 5.39
N MET A 68 -3.20 -1.08 6.42
CA MET A 68 -3.28 -0.49 7.76
C MET A 68 -2.12 -0.98 8.64
N LYS A 69 -1.46 -0.05 9.34
CA LYS A 69 -0.53 -0.37 10.41
C LYS A 69 -1.32 -0.74 11.67
N PRO A 70 -1.20 -1.97 12.20
CA PRO A 70 -1.97 -2.40 13.35
C PRO A 70 -1.61 -1.59 14.61
N GLN A 71 -2.50 -1.63 15.60
CA GLN A 71 -2.20 -1.12 16.94
C GLN A 71 -1.12 -2.00 17.59
N ALA A 72 -0.12 -1.37 18.22
CA ALA A 72 0.77 -2.11 19.11
C ALA A 72 -0.04 -2.51 20.36
N GLY A 73 -0.07 -3.81 20.64
CA GLY A 73 -0.69 -4.36 21.85
C GLY A 73 0.07 -4.01 23.12
#